data_AF-F4CBD5-F1
#
_entry.id   AF-F4CBD5-F1
#
_cell.length_a   1.000
_cell.length_b   1.000
_cell.length_c   1.000
_cell.angle_alpha   90.00
_cell.angle_beta   90.00
_cell.angle_gamma   90.00
#
_symmetry.space_group_name_H-M   'P 1'
#
loop_
_entity.id
_entity.type
_entity.pdbx_description
1 polymer ?
#
loop_
_entity_poly.entity_id
_entity_poly.type
_entity_poly.pdbx_seq_one_letter_code
_entity_poly.pdbx_strand_id
1 'polypeptide(L)'
;MTKARELEREGDMSAAVKIYKSIIQTDPLHSAAYNRLMIIYRRQKQYRDELVVIKQGIDAYEKDLWDDQMAWKKANRRSATVSRSLAKSLGLLDDKGRPTYEDPHINTWRKREAVARRKLDTEKKKRSE
;
A
#
# COMPACT_ATOMS: atom_id res chain seq x y z
N MET A 1 14.03 -11.35 3.18
CA MET A 1 14.31 -10.44 2.04
C MET A 1 15.51 -10.86 1.19
N THR A 2 16.65 -11.27 1.76
CA THR A 2 17.89 -11.63 1.02
C THR A 2 17.67 -12.73 -0.02
N LYS A 3 17.14 -13.89 0.40
CA LYS A 3 16.84 -15.03 -0.48
C LYS A 3 15.92 -14.67 -1.66
N ALA A 4 14.91 -13.82 -1.43
CA ALA A 4 14.00 -13.37 -2.49
C ALA A 4 14.72 -12.53 -3.54
N ARG A 5 15.66 -11.68 -3.12
CA ARG A 5 16.47 -10.84 -4.01
C ARG A 5 17.48 -11.66 -4.81
N GLU A 6 18.06 -12.69 -4.22
CA GLU A 6 18.96 -13.62 -4.91
C GLU A 6 18.23 -14.34 -6.04
N LEU A 7 17.09 -14.97 -5.74
CA LEU A 7 16.25 -15.62 -6.76
C LEU A 7 15.80 -14.65 -7.86
N GLU A 8 15.48 -13.40 -7.49
CA GLU A 8 15.13 -12.38 -8.47
C GLU A 8 16.31 -12.00 -9.38
N ARG A 9 17.54 -11.98 -8.85
CA ARG A 9 18.77 -11.75 -9.64
C ARG A 9 19.12 -12.93 -10.53
N GLU A 10 18.82 -14.15 -10.07
CA GLU A 10 19.00 -15.39 -10.81
C GLU A 10 17.92 -15.58 -11.90
N GLY A 11 16.89 -14.73 -11.92
CA GLY A 11 15.82 -14.76 -12.91
C GLY A 11 14.64 -15.65 -12.53
N ASP A 12 14.70 -16.37 -11.39
CA ASP A 12 13.55 -17.09 -10.85
C ASP A 12 12.58 -16.15 -10.15
N MET A 13 11.88 -15.38 -10.99
CA MET A 13 10.86 -14.44 -10.57
C MET A 13 9.71 -15.14 -9.83
N SER A 14 9.42 -16.40 -10.16
CA SER A 14 8.32 -17.16 -9.58
C SER A 14 8.58 -17.51 -8.11
N ALA A 15 9.79 -18.00 -7.81
CA ALA A 15 10.22 -18.30 -6.45
C ALA A 15 10.41 -17.00 -5.65
N ALA A 16 10.98 -15.95 -6.26
CA ALA A 16 11.11 -14.64 -5.62
C ALA A 16 9.73 -14.09 -5.18
N VAL A 17 8.72 -14.14 -6.06
CA VAL A 17 7.35 -13.71 -5.75
C VAL A 17 6.77 -14.49 -4.58
N LYS A 18 6.95 -15.82 -4.53
CA LYS A 18 6.47 -16.64 -3.40
C LYS A 18 7.05 -16.17 -2.07
N ILE A 19 8.36 -15.90 -2.04
CA ILE A 19 9.01 -15.43 -0.81
C ILE A 19 8.53 -14.02 -0.44
N TYR A 20 8.45 -13.08 -1.38
CA TYR A 20 7.94 -11.75 -1.08
C TYR A 20 6.49 -11.78 -0.59
N LYS A 21 5.63 -12.65 -1.14
CA LYS A 21 4.26 -12.86 -0.66
C LYS A 21 4.23 -13.41 0.78
N SER A 22 5.10 -14.35 1.11
CA SER A 22 5.24 -14.85 2.48
C SER A 22 5.68 -13.74 3.44
N ILE A 23 6.60 -12.86 3.03
CA ILE A 23 7.05 -11.74 3.86
C ILE A 23 5.89 -10.79 4.19
N ILE A 24 5.08 -10.38 3.21
CA ILE A 24 3.94 -9.47 3.46
C ILE A 24 2.80 -10.13 4.24
N GLN A 25 2.76 -11.46 4.31
CA GLN A 25 1.83 -12.20 5.17
C GLN A 25 2.28 -12.18 6.64
N THR A 26 3.59 -12.30 6.88
CA THR A 26 4.16 -12.27 8.24
C THR A 26 4.37 -10.86 8.76
N ASP A 27 4.69 -9.92 7.87
CA ASP A 27 4.95 -8.51 8.16
C ASP A 27 4.14 -7.66 7.16
N PRO A 28 2.86 -7.35 7.47
CA PRO A 28 1.98 -6.60 6.59
C PRO A 28 2.42 -5.16 6.31
N LEU A 29 3.41 -4.63 7.05
CA LEU A 29 3.96 -3.29 6.88
C LEU A 29 5.34 -3.32 6.21
N HIS A 30 5.72 -4.45 5.60
CA HIS A 30 6.99 -4.58 4.91
C HIS A 30 7.00 -3.88 3.53
N SER A 31 7.11 -2.55 3.51
CA SER A 31 7.08 -1.73 2.28
C SER A 31 8.02 -2.23 1.18
N ALA A 32 9.19 -2.72 1.55
CA ALA A 32 10.17 -3.22 0.60
C ALA A 32 9.68 -4.45 -0.19
N ALA A 33 8.97 -5.38 0.45
CA ALA A 33 8.45 -6.57 -0.23
C ALA A 33 7.30 -6.22 -1.17
N TYR A 34 6.38 -5.34 -0.74
CA TYR A 34 5.35 -4.78 -1.62
C TYR A 34 5.97 -4.11 -2.85
N ASN A 35 6.98 -3.26 -2.64
CA ASN A 35 7.67 -2.57 -3.73
C ASN A 35 8.31 -3.55 -4.73
N ARG A 36 8.93 -4.64 -4.25
CA ARG A 36 9.51 -5.66 -5.14
C ARG A 36 8.43 -6.41 -5.91
N LEU A 37 7.35 -6.84 -5.26
CA LEU A 37 6.22 -7.48 -5.94
C LEU A 37 5.63 -6.60 -7.04
N MET A 38 5.40 -5.31 -6.76
CA MET A 38 4.89 -4.36 -7.76
C MET A 38 5.84 -4.24 -8.96
N ILE A 39 7.15 -4.14 -8.72
CA ILE A 39 8.15 -4.06 -9.80
C ILE A 39 8.14 -5.33 -10.66
N ILE A 40 8.11 -6.51 -10.02
CA ILE A 40 8.10 -7.80 -10.73
C ILE A 40 6.84 -7.92 -11.58
N TYR A 41 5.66 -7.70 -11.01
CA TYR A 41 4.39 -7.79 -11.74
C TYR A 41 4.30 -6.80 -12.90
N ARG A 42 4.80 -5.58 -12.69
CA ARG A 42 4.83 -4.55 -13.74
C ARG A 42 5.74 -4.94 -14.91
N ARG A 43 6.92 -5.52 -14.63
CA ARG A 43 7.85 -6.02 -15.65
C ARG A 43 7.25 -7.16 -16.46
N GLN A 44 6.49 -8.04 -15.83
CA GLN A 44 5.78 -9.15 -16.47
C GLN A 44 4.46 -8.73 -17.14
N LYS A 45 4.11 -7.42 -17.12
CA LYS A 45 2.83 -6.88 -17.59
C LYS A 45 1.60 -7.51 -16.92
N GLN A 46 1.78 -8.11 -15.74
CA GLN A 46 0.72 -8.68 -14.93
C GLN A 46 0.04 -7.58 -14.11
N TYR A 47 -0.60 -6.63 -14.80
CA TYR A 47 -1.18 -5.43 -14.19
C TYR A 47 -2.32 -5.75 -13.22
N ARG A 48 -3.03 -6.86 -13.41
CA ARG A 48 -4.06 -7.33 -12.46
C ARG A 48 -3.44 -7.71 -11.11
N ASP A 49 -2.36 -8.49 -11.14
CA ASP A 49 -1.66 -8.91 -9.92
C ASP A 49 -0.95 -7.72 -9.25
N GLU A 50 -0.37 -6.80 -10.03
CA GLU A 50 0.18 -5.53 -9.52
C GLU A 50 -0.87 -4.76 -8.72
N LEU A 51 -2.09 -4.64 -9.25
CA LEU A 51 -3.19 -3.93 -8.57
C LEU A 51 -3.64 -4.61 -7.28
N VAL A 52 -3.69 -5.96 -7.25
CA VAL A 52 -4.02 -6.71 -6.04
C VAL A 52 -3.00 -6.43 -4.94
N VAL A 53 -1.70 -6.47 -5.27
CA VAL A 53 -0.62 -6.19 -4.31
C VAL A 53 -0.66 -4.74 -3.83
N ILE A 54 -0.90 -3.79 -4.73
CA ILE A 54 -1.03 -2.37 -4.35
C ILE A 54 -2.16 -2.18 -3.35
N LYS A 55 -3.34 -2.74 -3.65
CA LYS A 55 -4.50 -2.64 -2.75
C LYS A 55 -4.20 -3.27 -1.39
N GLN A 56 -3.63 -4.48 -1.37
CA GLN A 56 -3.27 -5.15 -0.12
C GLN A 56 -2.31 -4.29 0.74
N GLY A 57 -1.32 -3.66 0.12
CA GLY A 57 -0.40 -2.76 0.83
C GLY A 57 -1.11 -1.54 1.40
N ILE A 58 -1.94 -0.86 0.60
CA ILE A 58 -2.72 0.29 1.07
C ILE A 58 -3.62 -0.12 2.24
N ASP A 59 -4.38 -1.21 2.10
CA ASP A 59 -5.29 -1.70 3.13
C ASP A 59 -4.54 -2.04 4.43
N ALA A 60 -3.35 -2.63 4.35
CA ALA A 60 -2.53 -2.96 5.52
C ALA A 60 -2.05 -1.71 6.27
N TYR A 61 -1.55 -0.70 5.55
CA TYR A 61 -1.10 0.55 6.15
C TYR A 61 -2.26 1.39 6.69
N GLU A 62 -3.38 1.46 5.96
CA GLU A 62 -4.58 2.17 6.44
C GLU A 62 -5.13 1.53 7.71
N LYS A 63 -5.12 0.19 7.80
CA LYS A 63 -5.53 -0.53 8.99
C LYS A 63 -4.62 -0.23 10.18
N ASP A 64 -3.31 -0.30 10.00
CA ASP A 64 -2.33 -0.01 11.05
C ASP A 64 -2.48 1.41 11.61
N LEU A 65 -2.58 2.40 10.71
CA LEU A 65 -2.86 3.80 11.07
C LEU A 65 -4.19 3.95 11.83
N TRP A 66 -5.21 3.19 11.45
CA TRP A 66 -6.51 3.22 12.10
C TRP A 66 -6.46 2.60 13.49
N ASP A 67 -5.76 1.47 13.65
CA ASP A 67 -5.56 0.78 14.93
C ASP A 67 -4.81 1.68 15.91
N ASP A 68 -3.73 2.35 15.47
CA ASP A 68 -2.99 3.35 16.24
C ASP A 68 -3.87 4.53 16.65
N GLN A 69 -4.64 5.08 15.71
CA GLN A 69 -5.55 6.19 15.98
C GLN A 69 -6.61 5.79 17.02
N MET A 70 -7.15 4.59 16.93
CA MET A 70 -8.16 4.06 17.85
C MET A 70 -7.57 3.80 19.23
N ALA A 71 -6.37 3.23 19.33
CA ALA A 71 -5.66 3.03 20.58
C ALA A 71 -5.39 4.37 21.28
N TRP A 72 -4.91 5.38 20.54
CA TRP A 72 -4.68 6.72 21.07
C TRP A 72 -5.97 7.37 21.56
N LYS A 73 -7.06 7.31 20.78
CA LYS A 73 -8.37 7.85 21.19
C LYS A 73 -8.89 7.20 22.46
N LYS A 74 -8.73 5.87 22.59
CA LYS A 74 -9.14 5.11 23.76
C LYS A 74 -8.35 5.55 25.00
N ALA A 75 -7.05 5.72 24.88
CA ALA A 75 -6.17 6.17 25.97
C ALA A 75 -6.41 7.63 26.36
N ASN A 76 -6.82 8.48 25.43
CA ASN A 76 -6.86 9.95 25.60
C ASN A 76 -8.27 10.55 25.50
N ARG A 77 -9.33 9.87 25.93
CA ARG A 77 -10.73 10.23 25.61
C ARG A 77 -11.11 11.71 25.82
N ARG A 78 -10.66 12.35 26.91
CA ARG A 78 -10.90 13.78 27.19
C ARG A 78 -10.06 14.70 26.28
N SER A 79 -8.76 14.44 26.20
CA SER A 79 -7.84 15.20 25.35
C SER A 79 -8.16 15.03 23.86
N ALA A 80 -8.59 13.85 23.42
CA ALA A 80 -8.96 13.56 22.03
C ALA A 80 -10.09 14.45 21.51
N THR A 81 -11.00 14.92 22.38
CA THR A 81 -12.07 15.83 21.98
C THR A 81 -11.52 17.23 21.69
N VAL A 82 -10.72 17.76 22.62
CA VAL A 82 -10.11 19.10 22.51
C VAL A 82 -9.02 19.12 21.42
N SER A 83 -8.18 18.09 21.37
CA SER A 83 -7.16 17.91 20.33
C SER A 83 -7.79 17.72 18.95
N ARG A 84 -8.99 17.14 18.82
CA ARG A 84 -9.67 17.00 17.53
C ARG A 84 -10.19 18.32 16.99
N SER A 85 -10.82 19.16 17.84
CA SER A 85 -11.25 20.49 17.39
C SER A 85 -10.06 21.36 16.99
N LEU A 86 -8.97 21.29 17.77
CA LEU A 86 -7.71 21.96 17.45
C LEU A 86 -7.07 21.43 16.16
N ALA A 87 -6.97 20.11 15.99
CA ALA A 87 -6.41 19.51 14.79
C ALA A 87 -7.22 19.86 13.54
N LYS A 88 -8.57 19.94 13.64
CA LYS A 88 -9.43 20.41 12.56
C LYS A 88 -9.17 21.88 12.23
N SER A 89 -9.08 22.77 13.22
CA SER A 89 -8.78 24.19 12.98
C SER A 89 -7.38 24.42 12.40
N LEU A 90 -6.44 23.53 12.69
CA LEU A 90 -5.09 23.54 12.14
C LEU A 90 -5.00 22.87 10.75
N GLY A 91 -6.09 22.36 10.19
CA GLY A 91 -6.10 21.69 8.88
C GLY A 91 -5.39 20.33 8.87
N LEU A 92 -5.15 19.73 10.04
CA LEU A 92 -4.54 18.40 10.17
C LEU A 92 -5.56 17.27 9.97
N LEU A 93 -6.86 17.60 9.96
CA LEU A 93 -7.96 16.67 9.69
C LEU A 93 -8.84 17.19 8.56
N ASP A 94 -9.30 16.30 7.68
CA ASP A 94 -10.33 16.59 6.70
C ASP A 94 -11.72 16.72 7.35
N ASP A 95 -12.74 17.08 6.56
CA ASP A 95 -14.11 17.22 7.05
C ASP A 95 -14.71 15.94 7.63
N LYS A 96 -14.17 14.79 7.24
CA LYS A 96 -14.53 13.46 7.75
C LYS A 96 -13.72 13.08 8.99
N GLY A 97 -12.81 13.94 9.45
CA GLY A 97 -11.96 13.73 10.63
C GLY A 97 -10.80 12.79 10.39
N ARG A 98 -10.35 12.61 9.15
CA ARG A 98 -9.20 11.78 8.76
C ARG A 98 -7.95 12.67 8.67
N PRO A 99 -6.76 12.18 9.06
CA PRO A 99 -5.52 12.93 8.89
C PRO A 99 -5.35 13.45 7.45
N THR A 100 -4.97 14.72 7.30
CA THR A 100 -4.63 15.30 6.00
C THR A 100 -3.23 14.89 5.53
N TYR A 101 -2.37 14.44 6.46
CA TYR A 101 -1.12 13.77 6.15
C TYR A 101 -1.40 12.32 5.72
N GLU A 102 -1.28 12.05 4.42
CA GLU A 102 -1.26 10.69 3.89
C GLU A 102 0.15 10.11 4.03
N ASP A 103 0.24 8.87 4.49
CA ASP A 103 1.50 8.13 4.56
C ASP A 103 2.21 8.14 3.18
N PRO A 104 3.52 8.45 3.12
CA PRO A 104 4.26 8.55 1.86
C PRO A 104 4.20 7.28 1.00
N HIS A 105 4.13 6.11 1.62
CA HIS A 105 3.95 4.84 0.92
C HIS A 105 2.56 4.75 0.30
N ILE A 106 1.50 5.08 1.04
CA ILE A 106 0.12 5.09 0.52
C ILE A 106 0.01 6.02 -0.70
N ASN A 107 0.49 7.26 -0.60
CA ASN A 107 0.42 8.21 -1.72
C ASN A 107 1.18 7.70 -2.96
N THR A 108 2.40 7.18 -2.74
CA THR A 108 3.20 6.58 -3.81
C THR A 108 2.48 5.39 -4.47
N TRP A 109 1.83 4.55 -3.67
CA TRP A 109 1.12 3.36 -4.14
C TRP A 109 -0.18 3.72 -4.87
N ARG A 110 -0.93 4.74 -4.43
CA ARG A 110 -2.09 5.26 -5.19
C ARG A 110 -1.70 5.77 -6.58
N LYS A 111 -0.56 6.48 -6.69
CA LYS A 111 -0.02 6.91 -7.99
C LYS A 111 0.33 5.71 -8.87
N ARG A 112 0.97 4.68 -8.30
CA ARG A 112 1.25 3.42 -9.03
C ARG A 112 -0.02 2.71 -9.47
N GLU A 113 -1.04 2.69 -8.61
CA GLU A 113 -2.34 2.09 -8.88
C GLU A 113 -2.99 2.72 -10.12
N ALA A 114 -3.03 4.05 -10.17
CA ALA A 114 -3.58 4.79 -11.30
C ALA A 114 -2.87 4.43 -12.61
N VAL A 115 -1.54 4.28 -12.58
CA VAL A 115 -0.77 3.88 -13.76
C VAL A 115 -1.03 2.42 -14.15
N ALA A 116 -1.08 1.50 -13.20
CA ALA A 116 -1.36 0.09 -13.45
C ALA A 116 -2.77 -0.12 -14.03
N ARG A 117 -3.78 0.62 -13.52
CA ARG A 117 -5.14 0.66 -14.08
C ARG A 117 -5.15 1.10 -15.54
N ARG A 118 -4.53 2.24 -15.84
CA ARG A 118 -4.43 2.74 -17.23
C ARG A 118 -3.79 1.72 -18.17
N LYS A 119 -2.71 1.06 -17.75
CA LYS A 119 -2.05 0.03 -18.56
C LYS A 119 -2.93 -1.20 -18.77
N LEU A 120 -3.63 -1.65 -17.73
CA LEU A 120 -4.56 -2.76 -17.83
C LEU A 120 -5.69 -2.48 -18.83
N ASP A 121 -6.24 -1.27 -18.81
CA ASP A 121 -7.32 -0.87 -19.72
C ASP A 121 -6.83 -0.77 -21.17
N THR A 122 -5.62 -0.24 -21.39
CA THR A 122 -4.97 -0.26 -22.72
C THR A 122 -4.77 -1.68 -23.24
N GLU A 123 -4.31 -2.62 -22.41
CA GLU A 123 -4.10 -4.01 -22.83
C GLU A 123 -5.43 -4.75 -23.09
N LYS A 124 -6.50 -4.40 -22.37
CA LYS A 124 -7.85 -4.93 -22.67
C LYS A 124 -8.34 -4.45 -24.02
N LYS A 125 -8.19 -3.15 -24.31
CA LYS A 125 -8.62 -2.56 -25.58
C LYS A 125 -7.92 -3.22 -26.78
N LYS A 126 -6.60 -3.44 -26.68
CA LYS A 126 -5.83 -4.15 -27.72
C LYS A 126 -6.24 -5.61 -27.94
N ARG A 127 -6.86 -6.25 -26.95
CA ARG A 127 -7.31 -7.65 -27.04
C ARG A 127 -8.73 -7.78 -27.59
N SER A 128 -9.49 -6.67 -27.61
CA SER A 128 -10.83 -6.59 -28.17
C SER A 128 -10.88 -6.06 -29.60
N GLU A 129 -9.73 -5.63 -30.13
CA GLU A 129 -9.50 -5.25 -31.53
C GLU A 129 -8.88 -6.44 -32.29
#